data_AF-A0A3D1V582-F1
#
_entry.id   AF-A0A3D1V582-F1
#
_cell.length_a   1.000
_cell.length_b   1.000
_cell.length_c   1.000
_cell.angle_alpha   90.00
_cell.angle_beta   90.00
_cell.angle_gamma   90.00
#
_symmetry.space_group_name_H-M   'P 1'
#
loop_
_entity.id
_entity.type
_entity.pdbx_description
1 polymer ?
#
loop_
_entity_poly.entity_id
_entity_poly.type
_entity_poly.pdbx_seq_one_letter_code
_entity_poly.pdbx_strand_id
1 'polypeptide(L)' 'ELTTVDVNHNFAIYSPDGVLLTQAQVMPGYTNKLIFEFDKPGTYTVRCLEYCGIWHQIMVAVLTIV' A
#
# COMPACT_ATOMS: atom_id res chain seq x y z
N GLU A 1 7.97 6.26 4.45
CA GLU A 1 7.30 7.52 4.07
C GLU A 1 6.59 7.31 2.75
N LEU A 2 5.50 8.01 2.52
CA LEU A 2 4.62 7.79 1.37
C LEU A 2 4.26 9.14 0.73
N THR A 3 4.62 9.29 -0.55
CA THR A 3 4.23 10.41 -1.42
C THR A 3 4.22 9.93 -2.87
N THR A 4 3.66 10.72 -3.78
CA THR A 4 3.60 10.41 -5.22
C THR A 4 3.91 11.65 -6.05
N VAL A 5 4.25 11.43 -7.32
CA VAL A 5 4.63 12.45 -8.30
C VAL A 5 3.52 12.78 -9.30
N ASP A 6 2.39 12.08 -9.23
CA ASP A 6 1.27 12.20 -10.17
C ASP A 6 -0.08 12.52 -9.49
N VAL A 7 -1.01 11.57 -9.44
CA VAL A 7 -2.35 11.70 -8.84
C VAL A 7 -2.39 11.01 -7.46
N ASN A 8 -3.50 11.08 -6.75
CA ASN A 8 -3.64 10.34 -5.49
C ASN A 8 -3.59 8.82 -5.74
N HIS A 9 -2.86 8.14 -4.87
CA HIS A 9 -2.84 6.69 -4.74
C HIS A 9 -3.09 6.30 -3.28
N ASN A 10 -3.16 5.01 -3.01
CA ASN A 10 -3.18 4.49 -1.65
C ASN A 10 -2.18 3.34 -1.51
N PHE A 11 -1.57 3.24 -0.33
CA PHE A 11 -0.68 2.16 0.03
C PHE A 11 -1.37 1.28 1.07
N ALA A 12 -2.04 0.22 0.64
CA ALA A 12 -2.75 -0.71 1.51
C ALA A 12 -2.02 -2.06 1.60
N ILE A 13 -1.71 -2.51 2.80
CA ILE A 13 -1.06 -3.80 3.06
C ILE A 13 -2.10 -4.84 3.48
N TYR A 14 -2.13 -5.97 2.79
CA TYR A 14 -2.93 -7.14 3.08
C TYR A 14 -2.08 -8.28 3.64
N SER A 15 -2.62 -9.01 4.62
CA SER A 15 -2.05 -10.24 5.16
C SER A 15 -1.99 -11.36 4.11
N PRO A 16 -1.24 -12.45 4.36
CA PRO A 16 -1.28 -13.64 3.50
C PRO A 16 -2.69 -14.21 3.30
N ASP A 17 -3.56 -14.05 4.31
CA ASP A 17 -4.96 -14.49 4.28
C ASP A 17 -5.92 -13.50 3.58
N GLY A 18 -5.38 -12.42 3.00
CA GLY A 18 -6.16 -11.42 2.28
C GLY A 18 -6.91 -10.42 3.18
N VAL A 19 -6.52 -10.29 4.45
CA VAL A 19 -7.10 -9.31 5.38
C VAL A 19 -6.35 -8.00 5.26
N LEU A 20 -7.07 -6.88 5.10
CA LEU A 20 -6.46 -5.55 5.14
C LEU A 20 -5.92 -5.26 6.55
N LEU A 21 -4.61 -5.03 6.66
CA LEU A 21 -3.95 -4.77 7.95
C LEU A 21 -3.80 -3.28 8.23
N THR A 22 -3.42 -2.51 7.22
CA THR A 22 -3.25 -1.06 7.33
C THR A 22 -3.28 -0.41 5.96
N GLN A 23 -3.52 0.90 5.93
CA GLN A 23 -3.43 1.71 4.73
C GLN A 23 -3.09 3.16 5.03
N ALA A 24 -2.55 3.85 4.03
CA ALA A 24 -2.42 5.30 4.05
C ALA A 24 -2.54 5.89 2.63
N GLN A 25 -3.08 7.10 2.55
CA GLN A 25 -3.13 7.87 1.31
C GLN A 25 -1.72 8.29 0.88
N VAL A 26 -1.48 8.27 -0.43
CA VAL A 26 -0.24 8.67 -1.06
C VAL A 26 -0.57 9.83 -2.00
N MET A 27 -0.22 11.05 -1.58
CA MET A 27 -0.71 12.28 -2.21
C MET A 27 0.43 13.12 -2.80
N PRO A 28 0.20 13.85 -3.91
CA PRO A 28 1.19 14.75 -4.47
C PRO A 28 1.39 15.95 -3.54
N GLY A 29 2.66 16.32 -3.32
CA GLY A 29 3.02 17.48 -2.48
C GLY A 29 2.81 17.30 -0.98
N TYR A 30 2.41 16.10 -0.53
CA TYR A 30 2.28 15.76 0.88
C TYR A 30 2.93 14.41 1.19
N THR A 31 3.69 14.35 2.28
CA THR A 31 4.35 13.12 2.73
C THR A 31 3.65 12.56 3.95
N ASN A 32 2.96 11.43 3.79
CA ASN A 32 2.45 10.66 4.90
C ASN A 32 3.54 9.76 5.50
N LYS A 33 3.46 9.50 6.80
CA LYS A 33 4.30 8.52 7.48
C LYS A 33 3.42 7.38 7.98
N LEU A 34 3.57 6.21 7.37
CA LEU A 34 2.98 4.97 7.84
C LEU A 34 4.02 4.21 8.67
N ILE A 35 3.71 3.92 9.93
CA ILE A 35 4.49 3.06 10.81
C ILE A 35 3.65 1.82 11.08
N PHE A 36 4.18 0.65 10.75
CA PHE A 36 3.48 -0.62 10.90
C PHE A 36 4.49 -1.70 11.29
N GLU A 37 4.10 -2.55 12.24
CA GLU A 37 4.88 -3.70 12.70
C GLU A 37 4.20 -4.98 12.22
N PHE A 38 4.98 -5.88 11.62
CA PHE A 38 4.50 -7.18 11.18
C PHE A 38 4.68 -8.17 12.33
N ASP A 39 3.60 -8.89 12.67
CA ASP A 39 3.58 -9.83 13.78
C ASP A 39 4.05 -11.24 13.38
N LYS A 40 4.08 -11.55 12.08
CA LYS A 40 4.39 -12.88 11.54
C LYS A 40 5.24 -12.79 10.27
N PRO A 41 6.16 -13.74 10.03
CA PRO A 41 6.78 -13.92 8.72
C PRO A 41 5.73 -14.34 7.67
N GLY A 42 5.95 -13.95 6.42
CA GLY A 42 5.06 -14.32 5.33
C GLY A 42 5.11 -13.39 4.11
N THR A 43 4.21 -13.66 3.16
CA THR A 43 4.04 -12.88 1.93
C THR A 43 2.82 -11.98 2.06
N TYR A 44 3.06 -10.67 2.12
CA TYR A 44 2.03 -9.65 2.23
C TYR A 44 1.84 -8.98 0.88
N THR A 45 0.59 -8.66 0.54
CA THR A 45 0.28 -8.00 -0.74
C THR A 45 -0.01 -6.52 -0.50
N VAL A 46 0.60 -5.65 -1.30
CA VAL A 46 0.26 -4.23 -1.34
C VAL A 46 -0.66 -3.97 -2.53
N ARG A 47 -1.75 -3.24 -2.31
CA ARG A 47 -2.68 -2.83 -3.37
C ARG A 47 -2.97 -1.34 -3.29
N CYS A 48 -3.28 -0.74 -4.44
CA CYS A 48 -3.85 0.60 -4.48
C CYS A 48 -5.37 0.54 -4.21
N LEU A 49 -5.84 1.27 -3.21
CA LEU A 49 -7.26 1.44 -2.86
C LEU A 49 -7.81 2.84 -3.16
N GLU A 50 -7.10 3.62 -3.97
CA GLU A 50 -7.54 4.93 -4.47
C GLU A 50 -7.53 4.88 -6.00
N TYR A 51 -8.65 5.18 -6.64
CA TYR A 51 -8.71 5.12 -8.10
C TYR A 51 -7.75 6.13 -8.71
N CYS A 52 -6.73 5.63 -9.40
CA CYS A 52 -5.61 6.41 -9.91
C CYS A 52 -5.44 6.34 -11.44
N GLY A 53 -6.43 5.79 -12.16
CA GLY A 53 -6.48 5.75 -13.62
C GLY A 53 -6.57 4.34 -14.22
N ILE A 54 -6.30 4.25 -15.53
CA ILE A 54 -6.55 3.03 -16.34
C ILE A 54 -5.82 1.77 -15.87
N TRP A 55 -4.70 1.93 -15.16
CA TRP A 55 -3.90 0.82 -14.63
C TRP A 55 -4.09 0.60 -13.12
N HIS A 56 -5.06 1.27 -12.51
CA HIS A 56 -5.33 1.19 -11.07
C HIS A 56 -5.44 -0.26 -10.56
N GLN A 57 -6.21 -1.11 -11.26
CA GLN A 57 -6.46 -2.49 -10.85
C GLN A 57 -5.21 -3.40 -10.86
N ILE A 58 -4.15 -3.00 -11.57
CA ILE A 58 -2.90 -3.79 -11.66
C ILE A 58 -1.78 -3.25 -10.78
N MET A 59 -2.04 -2.20 -10.00
CA MET A 59 -1.08 -1.66 -9.03
C MET A 59 -0.98 -2.57 -7.81
N VAL A 60 -0.13 -3.58 -7.93
CA VAL A 60 0.11 -4.60 -6.91
C VAL A 60 1.61 -4.73 -6.67
N ALA A 61 2.01 -4.84 -5.41
CA ALA A 61 3.37 -5.18 -5.00
C ALA A 61 3.35 -6.25 -3.91
N VAL A 62 4.49 -6.88 -3.66
CA VAL A 62 4.64 -7.94 -2.66
C VAL A 62 5.73 -7.55 -1.66
N LEU A 63 5.44 -7.75 -0.38
CA LEU A 63 6.41 -7.63 0.70
C LEU A 63 6.68 -9.03 1.27
N THR A 64 7.95 -9.41 1.37
CA THR A 64 8.36 -10.63 2.05
C THR A 64 8.92 -10.27 3.41
N ILE A 65 8.27 -10.73 4.46
CA ILE A 65 8.71 -10.55 5.85
C ILE A 65 9.31 -11.88 6.31
N VAL A 66 10.53 -11.82 6.85
CA VAL A 66 11.33 -12.96 7.30
C VAL A 66 11.48 -12.98 8.82
#